data_AF-A0A817SC39-F1
#
_entry.id   AF-A0A817SC39-F1
#
_cell.length_a   1.000
_cell.length_b   1.000
_cell.length_c   1.000
_cell.angle_alpha   90.00
_cell.angle_beta   90.00
_cell.angle_gamma   90.00
#
_symmetry.space_group_name_H-M   'P 1'
#
loop_
_entity.id
_entity.type
_entity.pdbx_description
1 polymer ?
#
loop_
_entity_poly.entity_id
_entity_poly.type
_entity_poly.pdbx_seq_one_letter_code
_entity_poly.pdbx_strand_id
1 'polypeptide(L)'
;LITFINKNIREVGCGLYLLGSSITTLLTTIIFGLKFCILVFAQMALISNRSFLKIQCLLLDFILRVCLNIDQWLNACVAIERAITIIKAARFHKKKSKQIAKIVIIIIPIVVIVTTIYDPFYRRLIDEENEDDKRIWCIVNYSIGIKIFNSIIHTFHFLAPLMINITSVIILITKKTRHRSNIQTGRSYIEHLKEQIHQHKHLFTAPVILVILGLPRLILLFVSTCMKSTDDAWLFLVGYFISFIPSMLTFVVFILPSKFYKQQLRQTLTTYLTQIQRRFQFIM
;
A
#
# COMPACT_ATOMS: atom_id res chain seq x y z
N LEU A 1 -0.68 12.65 4.32
CA LEU A 1 -0.75 13.58 3.18
C LEU A 1 -0.06 14.93 3.46
N ILE A 2 -0.49 15.66 4.49
CA ILE A 2 -0.01 17.01 4.84
C ILE A 2 1.53 17.09 4.97
N THR A 3 2.17 16.10 5.58
CA THR A 3 3.64 16.03 5.74
C THR A 3 4.38 15.96 4.40
N PHE A 4 3.86 15.25 3.41
CA PHE A 4 4.56 14.97 2.14
C PHE A 4 4.31 16.03 1.05
N ILE A 5 3.38 16.96 1.29
CA ILE A 5 3.14 18.12 0.41
C ILE A 5 4.30 19.15 0.52
N ASN A 6 5.05 19.12 1.64
CA ASN A 6 6.15 20.04 1.88
C ASN A 6 7.22 20.00 0.76
N LYS A 7 7.62 21.17 0.26
CA LYS A 7 8.60 21.32 -0.83
C LYS A 7 9.94 20.68 -0.49
N ASN A 8 10.37 20.74 0.78
CA ASN A 8 11.67 20.22 1.23
C ASN A 8 11.76 18.70 1.12
N ILE A 9 10.64 17.98 1.30
CA ILE A 9 10.61 16.52 1.20
C ILE A 9 10.61 16.07 -0.27
N ARG A 10 10.10 16.89 -1.19
CA ARG A 10 10.01 16.62 -2.64
C ARG A 10 11.22 17.06 -3.46
N GLU A 11 12.34 17.36 -2.79
CA GLU A 11 13.61 17.66 -3.46
C GLU A 11 14.20 16.44 -4.15
N VAL A 12 13.84 15.23 -3.69
CA VAL A 12 14.32 13.95 -4.19
C VAL A 12 13.14 13.07 -4.57
N GLY A 13 13.32 12.17 -5.53
CA GLY A 13 12.29 11.24 -6.01
C GLY A 13 11.57 10.48 -4.89
N CYS A 14 12.29 10.13 -3.82
CA CYS A 14 11.74 9.47 -2.63
C CYS A 14 10.52 10.20 -2.04
N GLY A 15 10.54 11.54 -1.99
CA GLY A 15 9.42 12.32 -1.46
C GLY A 15 8.20 12.31 -2.37
N LEU A 16 8.41 12.23 -3.70
CA LEU A 16 7.31 12.13 -4.66
C LEU A 16 6.64 10.75 -4.59
N TYR A 17 7.43 9.67 -4.49
CA TYR A 17 6.87 8.32 -4.33
C TYR A 17 6.04 8.19 -3.05
N LEU A 18 6.51 8.77 -1.93
CA LEU A 18 5.78 8.78 -0.66
C LEU A 18 4.52 9.64 -0.69
N LEU A 19 4.52 10.73 -1.45
CA LEU A 19 3.32 11.52 -1.69
C LEU A 19 2.30 10.71 -2.49
N GLY A 20 2.74 10.03 -3.56
CA GLY A 20 1.89 9.12 -4.34
C GLY A 20 1.29 8.02 -3.45
N SER A 21 2.12 7.34 -2.67
CA SER A 21 1.70 6.29 -1.73
C SER A 21 0.71 6.82 -0.68
N SER A 22 0.91 8.03 -0.18
CA SER A 22 -0.04 8.67 0.75
C SER A 22 -1.40 8.97 0.11
N ILE A 23 -1.45 9.27 -1.18
CA ILE A 23 -2.69 9.52 -1.92
C ILE A 23 -3.41 8.19 -2.19
N THR A 24 -2.67 7.18 -2.66
CA THR A 24 -3.24 5.86 -2.98
C THR A 24 -3.77 5.15 -1.74
N THR A 25 -3.09 5.28 -0.60
CA THR A 25 -3.56 4.75 0.69
C THR A 25 -4.84 5.43 1.15
N LEU A 26 -4.92 6.76 1.09
CA LEU A 26 -6.14 7.50 1.42
C LEU A 26 -7.31 7.10 0.52
N LEU A 27 -7.06 7.00 -0.79
CA LEU A 27 -8.06 6.57 -1.76
C LEU A 27 -8.54 5.14 -1.47
N THR A 28 -7.61 4.24 -1.14
CA THR A 28 -7.95 2.86 -0.73
C THR A 28 -8.85 2.85 0.51
N THR A 29 -8.56 3.68 1.51
CA THR A 29 -9.37 3.81 2.73
C THR A 29 -10.79 4.25 2.42
N ILE A 30 -10.95 5.30 1.61
CA ILE A 30 -12.26 5.84 1.26
C ILE A 30 -13.08 4.80 0.48
N ILE A 31 -12.48 4.19 -0.56
CA ILE A 31 -13.18 3.22 -1.41
C ILE A 31 -13.56 1.96 -0.62
N PHE A 32 -12.69 1.51 0.28
CA PHE A 32 -12.98 0.37 1.12
C PHE A 32 -14.12 0.65 2.10
N GLY A 33 -14.10 1.81 2.77
CA GLY A 33 -15.19 2.25 3.64
C GLY A 33 -16.51 2.34 2.89
N LEU A 34 -16.49 2.92 1.68
CA LEU A 34 -17.66 2.98 0.80
C LEU A 34 -18.19 1.59 0.44
N LYS A 35 -17.30 0.66 0.03
CA LYS A 35 -17.65 -0.73 -0.28
C LYS A 35 -18.32 -1.40 0.92
N PHE A 36 -17.78 -1.19 2.12
CA PHE A 36 -18.32 -1.75 3.35
C PHE A 36 -19.73 -1.22 3.63
N CYS A 37 -19.93 0.09 3.58
CA CYS A 37 -21.25 0.70 3.78
C CYS A 37 -22.28 0.18 2.77
N ILE A 38 -21.91 0.08 1.49
CA ILE A 38 -22.80 -0.44 0.44
C ILE A 38 -23.17 -1.90 0.73
N LEU A 39 -22.21 -2.72 1.15
CA LEU A 39 -22.47 -4.12 1.50
C LEU A 39 -23.46 -4.22 2.66
N VAL A 40 -23.25 -3.46 3.75
CA VAL A 40 -24.15 -3.45 4.91
C VAL A 40 -25.55 -3.01 4.52
N PHE A 41 -25.68 -1.93 3.75
CA PHE A 41 -27.00 -1.46 3.29
C PHE A 41 -27.68 -2.43 2.32
N ALA A 42 -26.92 -3.15 1.49
CA ALA A 42 -27.49 -4.20 0.64
C ALA A 42 -28.02 -5.39 1.47
N GLN A 43 -27.30 -5.81 2.52
CA GLN A 43 -27.72 -6.90 3.41
C GLN A 43 -28.91 -6.50 4.30
N MET A 44 -29.03 -5.23 4.67
CA MET A 44 -30.21 -4.69 5.37
C MET A 44 -31.42 -4.46 4.43
N ALA A 45 -31.34 -4.90 3.17
CA ALA A 45 -32.34 -4.67 2.12
C ALA A 45 -32.68 -3.18 1.85
N LEU A 46 -31.85 -2.24 2.34
CA LEU A 46 -32.02 -0.80 2.12
C LEU A 46 -31.61 -0.39 0.70
N ILE A 47 -30.68 -1.14 0.08
CA ILE A 47 -30.25 -0.95 -1.31
C ILE A 47 -30.50 -2.25 -2.09
N SER A 48 -31.57 -2.26 -2.88
CA SER A 48 -31.95 -3.40 -3.73
C SER A 48 -31.72 -3.16 -5.22
N ASN A 49 -31.24 -1.97 -5.61
CA ASN A 49 -31.03 -1.66 -7.02
C ASN A 49 -29.89 -2.50 -7.61
N ARG A 50 -30.27 -3.51 -8.40
CA ARG A 50 -29.35 -4.49 -9.01
C ARG A 50 -28.32 -3.85 -9.93
N SER A 51 -28.70 -2.83 -10.71
CA SER A 51 -27.77 -2.12 -11.60
C SER A 51 -26.71 -1.38 -10.80
N PHE A 52 -27.11 -0.71 -9.71
CA PHE A 52 -26.17 -0.07 -8.80
C PHE A 52 -25.19 -1.09 -8.18
N LEU A 53 -25.70 -2.18 -7.61
CA LEU A 53 -24.87 -3.23 -7.00
C LEU A 53 -23.90 -3.85 -8.02
N LYS A 54 -24.32 -4.00 -9.29
CA LYS A 54 -23.48 -4.54 -10.35
C LYS A 54 -22.33 -3.59 -10.69
N ILE A 55 -22.60 -2.30 -10.83
CA ILE A 55 -21.57 -1.29 -11.10
C ILE A 55 -20.56 -1.24 -9.95
N GLN A 56 -21.02 -1.28 -8.70
CA GLN A 56 -20.14 -1.27 -7.53
C GLN A 56 -19.29 -2.55 -7.43
N CYS A 57 -19.89 -3.71 -7.74
CA CYS A 57 -19.19 -5.00 -7.82
C CYS A 57 -18.04 -4.98 -8.85
N LEU A 58 -18.26 -4.35 -10.01
CA LEU A 58 -17.25 -4.23 -11.06
C LEU A 58 -16.14 -3.23 -10.72
N LEU A 59 -16.50 -2.06 -10.18
CA LEU A 59 -15.58 -0.94 -10.02
C LEU A 59 -14.82 -0.94 -8.71
N LEU A 60 -15.48 -1.16 -7.56
CA LEU A 60 -14.84 -0.93 -6.26
C LEU A 60 -13.70 -1.92 -6.01
N ASP A 61 -13.90 -3.20 -6.30
CA ASP A 61 -12.86 -4.22 -6.12
C ASP A 61 -11.68 -4.01 -7.06
N PHE A 62 -11.98 -3.62 -8.31
CA PHE A 62 -10.96 -3.30 -9.30
C PHE A 62 -10.11 -2.10 -8.87
N ILE A 63 -10.74 -0.99 -8.49
CA ILE A 63 -10.02 0.21 -8.07
C ILE A 63 -9.23 -0.07 -6.79
N LEU A 64 -9.81 -0.80 -5.82
CA LEU A 64 -9.09 -1.23 -4.62
C LEU A 64 -7.82 -1.99 -4.99
N ARG A 65 -7.93 -3.03 -5.84
CA ARG A 65 -6.80 -3.82 -6.29
C ARG A 65 -5.72 -2.98 -6.97
N VAL A 66 -6.12 -2.07 -7.87
CA VAL A 66 -5.21 -1.15 -8.55
C VAL A 66 -4.47 -0.28 -7.55
N CYS A 67 -5.18 0.37 -6.63
CA CYS A 67 -4.57 1.23 -5.61
C CYS A 67 -3.55 0.49 -4.74
N LEU A 68 -3.85 -0.75 -4.36
CA LEU A 68 -2.99 -1.59 -3.53
C LEU A 68 -1.70 -1.96 -4.25
N ASN A 69 -1.80 -2.39 -5.51
CA ASN A 69 -0.64 -2.74 -6.32
C ASN A 69 0.23 -1.50 -6.57
N ILE A 70 -0.37 -0.35 -6.89
CA ILE A 70 0.37 0.92 -7.05
C ILE A 70 1.15 1.24 -5.77
N ASP A 71 0.52 1.13 -4.59
CA ASP A 71 1.17 1.43 -3.32
C ASP A 71 2.39 0.51 -3.07
N GLN A 72 2.27 -0.79 -3.36
CA GLN A 72 3.38 -1.74 -3.24
C GLN A 72 4.56 -1.35 -4.15
N TRP A 73 4.30 -1.00 -5.41
CA TRP A 73 5.34 -0.55 -6.34
C TRP A 73 5.97 0.78 -5.93
N LEU A 74 5.18 1.75 -5.47
CA LEU A 74 5.70 3.02 -4.98
C LEU A 74 6.60 2.82 -3.76
N ASN A 75 6.24 1.90 -2.85
CA ASN A 75 7.09 1.53 -1.72
C ASN A 75 8.41 0.88 -2.16
N ALA A 76 8.37 0.00 -3.17
CA ALA A 76 9.59 -0.55 -3.78
C ALA A 76 10.47 0.55 -4.39
N CYS A 77 9.89 1.53 -5.08
CA CYS A 77 10.63 2.69 -5.61
C CYS A 77 11.27 3.54 -4.50
N VAL A 78 10.59 3.72 -3.36
CA VAL A 78 11.16 4.39 -2.18
C VAL A 78 12.40 3.65 -1.67
N ALA A 79 12.34 2.32 -1.59
CA ALA A 79 13.46 1.51 -1.13
C ALA A 79 14.66 1.59 -2.10
N ILE A 80 14.41 1.49 -3.40
CA ILE A 80 15.44 1.66 -4.45
C ILE A 80 16.10 3.04 -4.34
N GLU A 81 15.31 4.11 -4.25
CA GLU A 81 15.82 5.47 -4.22
C GLU A 81 16.72 5.70 -2.99
N ARG A 82 16.33 5.17 -1.83
CA ARG A 82 17.13 5.22 -0.60
C ARG A 82 18.46 4.45 -0.76
N ALA A 83 18.42 3.27 -1.38
CA ALA A 83 19.63 2.50 -1.67
C ALA A 83 20.57 3.25 -2.63
N ILE A 84 20.05 3.80 -3.73
CA ILE A 84 20.82 4.58 -4.70
C ILE A 84 21.45 5.82 -4.07
N THR A 85 20.71 6.52 -3.21
CA THR A 85 21.21 7.72 -2.52
C THR A 85 22.45 7.39 -1.69
N ILE A 86 22.47 6.24 -1.00
CA ILE A 86 23.63 5.79 -0.23
C ILE A 86 24.77 5.30 -1.13
N ILE A 87 24.46 4.55 -2.18
CA ILE A 87 25.48 4.02 -3.10
C ILE A 87 26.22 5.15 -3.82
N LYS A 88 25.48 6.17 -4.28
CA LYS A 88 26.06 7.28 -5.05
C LYS A 88 26.61 8.39 -4.16
N ALA A 89 26.14 8.52 -2.91
CA ALA A 89 26.55 9.54 -1.95
C ALA A 89 26.72 10.92 -2.63
N ALA A 90 27.94 11.45 -2.69
CA ALA A 90 28.25 12.76 -3.28
C ALA A 90 27.92 12.86 -4.79
N ARG A 91 27.87 11.74 -5.53
CA ARG A 91 27.52 11.70 -6.97
C ARG A 91 26.01 11.62 -7.22
N PHE A 92 25.18 11.81 -6.20
CA PHE A 92 23.73 11.71 -6.34
C PHE A 92 23.11 13.00 -6.91
N HIS A 93 22.51 12.89 -8.11
CA HIS A 93 21.85 14.02 -8.78
C HIS A 93 20.36 14.12 -8.45
N LYS A 94 20.00 15.01 -7.52
CA LYS A 94 18.61 15.25 -7.09
C LYS A 94 17.64 15.59 -8.23
N LYS A 95 18.06 16.44 -9.19
CA LYS A 95 17.20 16.88 -10.32
C LYS A 95 16.81 15.71 -11.24
N LYS A 96 17.77 14.84 -11.56
CA LYS A 96 17.53 13.64 -12.39
C LYS A 96 16.63 12.64 -11.66
N SER A 97 16.89 12.41 -10.37
CA SER A 97 16.03 11.60 -9.49
C SER A 97 14.57 12.07 -9.51
N LYS A 98 14.34 13.37 -9.37
CA LYS A 98 13.00 13.96 -9.40
C LYS A 98 12.29 13.78 -10.74
N GLN A 99 13.00 13.91 -11.86
CA GLN A 99 12.44 13.70 -13.20
C GLN A 99 12.02 12.24 -13.41
N ILE A 100 12.89 11.29 -13.04
CA ILE A 100 12.57 9.86 -13.10
C ILE A 100 11.35 9.55 -12.25
N ALA A 101 11.27 10.07 -11.03
CA ALA A 101 10.15 9.82 -10.14
C ALA A 101 8.80 10.30 -10.70
N LYS A 102 8.77 11.44 -11.39
CA LYS A 102 7.55 11.92 -12.06
C LYS A 102 7.07 10.96 -13.14
N ILE A 103 8.00 10.43 -13.93
CA ILE A 103 7.69 9.48 -15.01
C ILE A 103 7.18 8.16 -14.40
N VAL A 104 7.90 7.62 -13.40
CA VAL A 104 7.56 6.36 -12.74
C VAL A 104 6.19 6.41 -12.06
N ILE A 105 5.84 7.53 -11.41
CA ILE A 105 4.52 7.72 -10.79
C ILE A 105 3.37 7.64 -11.80
N ILE A 106 3.61 8.00 -13.07
CA ILE A 106 2.60 7.91 -14.13
C ILE A 106 2.59 6.50 -14.75
N ILE A 107 3.76 5.90 -14.97
CA ILE A 107 3.88 4.58 -15.59
C ILE A 107 3.33 3.46 -14.71
N ILE A 108 3.59 3.49 -13.39
CA ILE A 108 3.16 2.43 -12.47
C ILE A 108 1.64 2.20 -12.54
N PRO A 109 0.77 3.22 -12.39
CA PRO A 109 -0.67 3.06 -12.54
C PRO A 109 -1.07 2.44 -13.87
N ILE A 110 -0.46 2.87 -14.99
CA ILE A 110 -0.77 2.36 -16.32
C ILE A 110 -0.47 0.86 -16.39
N VAL A 111 0.73 0.44 -15.96
CA VAL A 111 1.13 -0.97 -15.98
C VAL A 111 0.18 -1.80 -15.11
N VAL A 112 -0.10 -1.34 -13.89
CA VAL A 112 -1.00 -2.04 -12.97
C VAL A 112 -2.42 -2.16 -13.52
N ILE A 113 -2.95 -1.11 -14.16
CA ILE A 113 -4.28 -1.14 -14.78
C ILE A 113 -4.29 -2.15 -15.92
N VAL A 114 -3.32 -2.09 -16.84
CA VAL A 114 -3.25 -3.00 -17.99
C VAL A 114 -3.16 -4.47 -17.54
N THR A 115 -2.36 -4.76 -16.51
CA THR A 115 -2.22 -6.13 -16.01
C THR A 115 -3.42 -6.62 -15.21
N THR A 116 -4.37 -5.76 -14.82
CA THR A 116 -5.52 -6.15 -13.99
C THR A 116 -6.88 -5.88 -14.62
N ILE A 117 -6.92 -5.26 -15.81
CA ILE A 117 -8.16 -4.83 -16.48
C ILE A 117 -9.10 -5.99 -16.82
N TYR A 118 -8.60 -7.23 -16.87
CA TYR A 118 -9.42 -8.40 -17.11
C TYR A 118 -10.37 -8.71 -15.93
N ASP A 119 -9.99 -8.39 -14.69
CA ASP A 119 -10.72 -8.79 -13.46
C ASP A 119 -12.20 -8.33 -13.45
N PRO A 120 -12.53 -7.06 -13.76
CA PRO A 120 -13.92 -6.60 -13.87
C PRO A 120 -14.80 -7.45 -14.80
N PHE A 121 -14.27 -7.90 -15.95
CA PHE A 121 -15.08 -8.60 -16.96
C PHE A 121 -15.55 -9.99 -16.50
N TYR A 122 -14.92 -10.57 -15.48
CA TYR A 122 -15.28 -11.87 -14.92
C TYR A 122 -16.06 -11.78 -13.61
N ARG A 123 -16.45 -10.57 -13.18
CA ARG A 123 -17.29 -10.38 -12.00
C ARG A 123 -18.77 -10.41 -12.35
N ARG A 124 -19.54 -11.11 -11.52
CA ARG A 124 -21.00 -11.20 -11.66
C ARG A 124 -21.69 -11.15 -10.29
N LEU A 125 -22.93 -10.66 -10.31
CA LEU A 125 -23.81 -10.78 -9.16
C LEU A 125 -24.49 -12.15 -9.17
N ILE A 126 -24.52 -12.81 -8.03
CA ILE A 126 -25.34 -14.01 -7.79
C ILE A 126 -26.34 -13.68 -6.70
N ASP A 127 -27.58 -14.05 -6.95
CA ASP A 127 -28.65 -14.01 -5.97
C ASP A 127 -28.70 -15.39 -5.30
N GLU A 128 -28.57 -15.41 -3.98
CA GLU A 128 -28.73 -16.59 -3.14
C GLU A 128 -30.11 -16.47 -2.49
N GLU A 129 -31.05 -17.32 -2.92
CA GLU A 129 -32.39 -17.41 -2.36
C GLU A 129 -32.42 -18.58 -1.38
N ASN A 130 -32.46 -18.27 -0.09
CA ASN A 130 -32.87 -19.22 0.96
C ASN A 130 -34.33 -18.93 1.33
N GLU A 131 -35.04 -19.90 1.94
CA GLU A 131 -36.48 -19.80 2.27
C GLU A 131 -36.84 -18.53 3.07
N ASP A 132 -35.90 -17.97 3.85
CA ASP A 132 -36.10 -16.78 4.70
C ASP A 132 -35.31 -15.52 4.26
N ASP A 133 -34.28 -15.64 3.41
CA ASP A 133 -33.34 -14.56 3.11
C ASP A 133 -32.95 -14.49 1.61
N LYS A 134 -33.06 -13.30 1.01
CA LYS A 134 -32.49 -13.00 -0.32
C LYS A 134 -31.19 -12.24 -0.18
N ARG A 135 -30.06 -12.88 -0.50
CA ARG A 135 -28.72 -12.27 -0.41
C ARG A 135 -28.10 -12.09 -1.79
N ILE A 136 -27.54 -10.91 -2.05
CA ILE A 136 -26.86 -10.60 -3.32
C ILE A 136 -25.35 -10.58 -3.09
N TRP A 137 -24.63 -11.44 -3.80
CA TRP A 137 -23.18 -11.57 -3.70
C TRP A 137 -22.47 -11.12 -4.98
N CYS A 138 -21.34 -10.43 -4.82
CA CYS A 138 -20.41 -10.15 -5.91
C CYS A 138 -19.35 -11.24 -5.94
N ILE A 139 -19.42 -12.14 -6.92
CA ILE A 139 -18.44 -13.22 -7.08
C ILE A 139 -17.64 -13.08 -8.37
N VAL A 140 -16.48 -13.71 -8.39
CA VAL A 140 -15.62 -13.79 -9.57
C VAL A 140 -15.74 -15.18 -10.18
N ASN A 141 -16.01 -15.26 -11.48
CA ASN A 141 -16.13 -16.53 -12.20
C ASN A 141 -15.07 -16.61 -13.31
N TYR A 142 -13.87 -17.04 -12.93
CA TYR A 142 -12.75 -17.20 -13.87
C TYR A 142 -12.81 -18.55 -14.59
N SER A 143 -12.53 -18.55 -15.90
CA SER A 143 -12.13 -19.77 -16.59
C SER A 143 -10.77 -20.27 -16.06
N ILE A 144 -10.45 -21.54 -16.26
CA ILE A 144 -9.23 -22.17 -15.73
C ILE A 144 -7.98 -21.39 -16.13
N GLY A 145 -7.86 -21.01 -17.41
CA GLY A 145 -6.72 -20.24 -17.91
C GLY A 145 -6.59 -18.86 -17.25
N ILE A 146 -7.72 -18.15 -17.11
CA ILE A 146 -7.75 -16.81 -16.49
C ILE A 146 -7.45 -16.89 -15.00
N LYS A 147 -7.88 -17.97 -14.33
CA LYS A 147 -7.57 -18.20 -12.91
C LYS A 147 -6.06 -18.36 -12.69
N ILE A 148 -5.38 -19.15 -13.53
CA ILE A 148 -3.92 -19.32 -13.48
C ILE A 148 -3.22 -17.97 -13.75
N PHE A 149 -3.64 -17.26 -14.80
CA PHE A 149 -3.10 -15.94 -15.12
C PHE A 149 -3.27 -14.95 -13.93
N ASN A 150 -4.46 -14.92 -13.34
CA ASN A 150 -4.76 -14.08 -12.18
C ASN A 150 -3.86 -14.42 -10.99
N SER A 151 -3.64 -15.69 -10.69
CA SER A 151 -2.71 -16.12 -9.64
C SER A 151 -1.27 -15.66 -9.94
N ILE A 152 -0.80 -15.79 -11.19
CA ILE A 152 0.55 -15.34 -11.58
C ILE A 152 0.69 -13.82 -11.40
N ILE A 153 -0.26 -13.04 -11.92
CA ILE A 153 -0.22 -11.57 -11.82
C ILE A 153 -0.26 -11.10 -10.37
N HIS A 154 -1.10 -11.71 -9.53
CA HIS A 154 -1.14 -11.41 -8.12
C HIS A 154 0.16 -11.72 -7.40
N THR A 155 0.70 -12.92 -7.62
CA THR A 155 1.96 -13.33 -7.02
C THR A 155 3.08 -12.41 -7.49
N PHE A 156 3.11 -12.02 -8.76
CA PHE A 156 4.09 -11.08 -9.28
C PHE A 156 4.00 -9.70 -8.62
N HIS A 157 2.82 -9.09 -8.58
CA HIS A 157 2.62 -7.77 -8.00
C HIS A 157 2.88 -7.74 -6.49
N PHE A 158 2.74 -8.86 -5.80
CA PHE A 158 3.11 -8.97 -4.40
C PHE A 158 4.61 -9.24 -4.20
N LEU A 159 5.14 -10.28 -4.85
CA LEU A 159 6.48 -10.80 -4.59
C LEU A 159 7.58 -9.91 -5.18
N ALA A 160 7.39 -9.34 -6.38
CA ALA A 160 8.42 -8.52 -7.00
C ALA A 160 8.73 -7.25 -6.18
N PRO A 161 7.75 -6.43 -5.76
CA PRO A 161 8.01 -5.32 -4.85
C PRO A 161 8.62 -5.75 -3.52
N LEU A 162 8.22 -6.90 -2.98
CA LEU A 162 8.77 -7.44 -1.74
C LEU A 162 10.26 -7.74 -1.87
N MET A 163 10.65 -8.49 -2.91
CA MET A 163 12.05 -8.84 -3.16
C MET A 163 12.90 -7.58 -3.33
N ILE A 164 12.40 -6.59 -4.09
CA ILE A 164 13.07 -5.29 -4.25
C ILE A 164 13.29 -4.61 -2.90
N ASN A 165 12.27 -4.57 -2.04
CA ASN A 165 12.38 -3.96 -0.70
C ASN A 165 13.45 -4.66 0.16
N ILE A 166 13.42 -5.99 0.22
CA ILE A 166 14.39 -6.79 1.00
C ILE A 166 15.81 -6.54 0.49
N THR A 167 16.04 -6.68 -0.81
CA THR A 167 17.37 -6.47 -1.41
C THR A 167 17.87 -5.04 -1.20
N SER A 168 16.99 -4.04 -1.36
CA SER A 168 17.35 -2.62 -1.15
C SER A 168 17.78 -2.33 0.29
N VAL A 169 17.09 -2.90 1.29
CA VAL A 169 17.45 -2.74 2.71
C VAL A 169 18.78 -3.44 3.03
N ILE A 170 19.01 -4.65 2.50
CA ILE A 170 20.29 -5.35 2.65
C ILE A 170 21.44 -4.49 2.11
N ILE A 171 21.30 -3.97 0.87
CA ILE A 171 22.30 -3.10 0.25
C ILE A 171 22.56 -1.85 1.09
N LEU A 172 21.49 -1.20 1.56
CA LEU A 172 21.53 0.01 2.39
C LEU A 172 22.38 -0.23 3.65
N ILE A 173 22.14 -1.33 4.35
CA ILE A 173 22.84 -1.65 5.60
C ILE A 173 24.29 -2.04 5.33
N THR A 174 24.55 -2.93 4.37
CA THR A 174 25.92 -3.36 4.06
C THR A 174 26.79 -2.17 3.66
N LYS A 175 26.28 -1.26 2.82
CA LYS A 175 27.05 -0.08 2.39
C LYS A 175 27.27 0.90 3.55
N LYS A 176 26.26 1.15 4.38
CA LYS A 176 26.38 2.06 5.53
C LYS A 176 27.32 1.51 6.60
N THR A 177 27.25 0.21 6.88
CA THR A 177 28.16 -0.49 7.81
C THR A 177 29.60 -0.46 7.30
N ARG A 178 29.85 -0.77 6.02
CA ARG A 178 31.19 -0.70 5.43
C ARG A 178 31.77 0.72 5.49
N HIS A 179 30.96 1.73 5.18
CA HIS A 179 31.40 3.12 5.26
C HIS A 179 31.81 3.52 6.70
N ARG A 180 31.02 3.12 7.70
CA ARG A 180 31.31 3.43 9.11
C ARG A 180 32.53 2.66 9.64
N SER A 181 32.67 1.39 9.27
CA SER A 181 33.84 0.56 9.60
C SER A 181 35.13 1.09 8.99
N ASN A 182 35.10 1.66 7.79
CA ASN A 182 36.28 2.26 7.17
C ASN A 182 36.68 3.59 7.81
N ILE A 183 35.76 4.29 8.49
CA ILE A 183 36.03 5.56 9.18
C ILE A 183 36.42 5.32 10.65
N GLN A 184 35.87 4.29 11.30
CA GLN A 184 36.14 3.95 12.70
C GLN A 184 36.91 2.62 12.80
N THR A 185 38.23 2.71 12.76
CA THR A 185 39.18 1.57 12.75
C THR A 185 39.30 0.78 14.05
N GLY A 186 38.59 1.18 15.13
CA GLY A 186 38.71 0.59 16.47
C GLY A 186 37.63 -0.43 16.88
N ARG A 187 36.65 -0.73 16.01
CA ARG A 187 35.54 -1.66 16.32
C ARG A 187 35.35 -2.70 15.22
N SER A 188 34.81 -3.86 15.59
CA SER A 188 34.60 -4.94 14.62
C SER A 188 33.44 -4.65 13.66
N TYR A 189 33.51 -5.17 12.43
CA TYR A 189 32.43 -5.04 11.44
C TYR A 189 31.08 -5.52 11.97
N ILE A 190 31.07 -6.58 12.78
CA ILE A 190 29.85 -7.17 13.38
C ILE A 190 29.20 -6.21 14.39
N GLU A 191 30.01 -5.50 15.19
CA GLU A 191 29.50 -4.48 16.13
C GLU A 191 28.82 -3.33 15.40
N HIS A 192 29.47 -2.81 14.35
CA HIS A 192 28.86 -1.77 13.51
C HIS A 192 27.58 -2.26 12.81
N LEU A 193 27.55 -3.52 12.36
CA LEU A 193 26.38 -4.12 11.74
C LEU A 193 25.20 -4.20 12.72
N LYS A 194 25.43 -4.71 13.94
CA LYS A 194 24.40 -4.84 14.99
C LYS A 194 23.83 -3.48 15.38
N GLU A 195 24.69 -2.47 15.51
CA GLU A 195 24.27 -1.10 15.83
C GLU A 195 23.46 -0.47 14.68
N GLN A 196 23.85 -0.69 13.43
CA GLN A 196 23.09 -0.19 12.27
C GLN A 196 21.74 -0.88 12.11
N ILE A 197 21.65 -2.20 12.30
CA ILE A 197 20.39 -2.94 12.30
C ILE A 197 19.48 -2.43 13.41
N HIS A 198 20.01 -2.16 14.61
CA HIS A 198 19.24 -1.63 15.72
C HIS A 198 18.72 -0.20 15.43
N GLN A 199 19.58 0.70 14.95
CA GLN A 199 19.20 2.07 14.59
C GLN A 199 18.20 2.14 13.42
N HIS A 200 18.30 1.21 12.48
CA HIS A 200 17.49 1.16 11.27
C HIS A 200 16.43 0.08 11.31
N LYS A 201 16.08 -0.46 12.49
CA LYS A 201 15.05 -1.49 12.66
C LYS A 201 13.73 -1.10 11.97
N HIS A 202 13.39 0.18 12.03
CA HIS A 202 12.20 0.75 11.37
C HIS A 202 12.19 0.59 9.83
N LEU A 203 13.34 0.48 9.17
CA LEU A 203 13.44 0.23 7.72
C LEU A 203 13.07 -1.21 7.36
N PHE A 204 13.19 -2.17 8.29
CA PHE A 204 12.67 -3.53 8.13
C PHE A 204 11.22 -3.66 8.60
N THR A 205 10.83 -2.87 9.60
CA THR A 205 9.47 -2.87 10.15
C THR A 205 8.43 -2.61 9.06
N ALA A 206 8.65 -1.66 8.16
CA ALA A 206 7.72 -1.35 7.08
C ALA A 206 7.51 -2.51 6.07
N PRO A 207 8.57 -3.10 5.45
CA PRO A 207 8.43 -4.26 4.57
C PRO A 207 7.86 -5.51 5.27
N VAL A 208 8.29 -5.79 6.50
CA VAL A 208 7.80 -6.95 7.28
C VAL A 208 6.33 -6.78 7.62
N ILE A 209 5.92 -5.58 8.03
CA ILE A 209 4.52 -5.28 8.29
C ILE A 209 3.71 -5.40 6.99
N LEU A 210 4.19 -4.88 5.85
CA LEU A 210 3.52 -5.09 4.54
C LEU A 210 3.34 -6.57 4.17
N VAL A 211 4.29 -7.44 4.50
CA VAL A 211 4.17 -8.91 4.29
C VAL A 211 3.12 -9.52 5.20
N ILE A 212 3.22 -9.26 6.52
CA ILE A 212 2.26 -9.77 7.51
C ILE A 212 0.84 -9.33 7.16
N LEU A 213 0.72 -8.09 6.68
CA LEU A 213 -0.54 -7.48 6.31
C LEU A 213 -1.04 -7.95 4.93
N GLY A 214 -0.17 -8.27 3.96
CA GLY A 214 -0.58 -8.80 2.65
C GLY A 214 -0.89 -10.30 2.64
N LEU A 215 -0.37 -11.05 3.61
CA LEU A 215 -0.55 -12.51 3.75
C LEU A 215 -2.02 -12.95 3.87
N PRO A 216 -2.87 -12.32 4.69
CA PRO A 216 -4.29 -12.65 4.76
C PRO A 216 -5.01 -12.57 3.40
N ARG A 217 -4.64 -11.59 2.54
CA ARG A 217 -5.23 -11.49 1.18
C ARG A 217 -4.81 -12.64 0.29
N LEU A 218 -3.54 -13.04 0.33
CA LEU A 218 -3.06 -14.18 -0.44
C LEU A 218 -3.73 -15.47 0.03
N ILE A 219 -3.83 -15.67 1.35
CA ILE A 219 -4.49 -16.82 1.95
C ILE A 219 -5.95 -16.91 1.48
N LEU A 220 -6.71 -15.81 1.49
CA LEU A 220 -8.11 -15.80 1.03
C LEU A 220 -8.25 -16.07 -0.48
N LEU A 221 -7.29 -15.61 -1.29
CA LEU A 221 -7.23 -15.91 -2.71
C LEU A 221 -7.09 -17.42 -2.98
N PHE A 222 -6.40 -18.15 -2.11
CA PHE A 222 -6.27 -19.60 -2.22
C PHE A 222 -7.40 -20.37 -1.50
N VAL A 223 -7.90 -19.86 -0.36
CA VAL A 223 -8.96 -20.49 0.46
C VAL A 223 -10.35 -20.34 -0.16
N SER A 224 -10.65 -19.24 -0.86
CA SER A 224 -11.93 -19.10 -1.60
C SER A 224 -12.16 -20.20 -2.63
N THR A 225 -11.08 -20.83 -3.11
CA THR A 225 -11.13 -21.99 -4.01
C THR A 225 -11.56 -23.29 -3.34
N CYS A 226 -11.48 -23.36 -2.01
CA CYS A 226 -11.70 -24.57 -1.22
C CYS A 226 -13.07 -24.58 -0.50
N MET A 227 -13.84 -23.49 -0.54
CA MET A 227 -15.15 -23.43 0.12
C MET A 227 -16.21 -24.22 -0.66
N LYS A 228 -16.88 -25.14 0.04
CA LYS A 228 -17.99 -25.97 -0.46
C LYS A 228 -19.36 -25.63 0.16
N SER A 229 -19.43 -24.83 1.23
CA SER A 229 -20.67 -24.58 2.00
C SER A 229 -20.86 -23.10 2.37
N THR A 230 -22.12 -22.72 2.61
CA THR A 230 -22.63 -21.38 2.92
C THR A 230 -22.42 -20.95 4.38
N ASP A 231 -22.26 -21.90 5.30
CA ASP A 231 -22.01 -21.62 6.73
C ASP A 231 -20.66 -20.91 6.98
N ASP A 232 -19.71 -21.01 6.05
CA ASP A 232 -18.39 -20.38 6.12
C ASP A 232 -18.37 -18.93 5.60
N ALA A 233 -19.50 -18.40 5.10
CA ALA A 233 -19.57 -17.09 4.45
C ALA A 233 -19.18 -15.93 5.38
N TRP A 234 -19.55 -16.01 6.67
CA TRP A 234 -19.18 -15.00 7.67
C TRP A 234 -17.68 -15.01 7.98
N LEU A 235 -17.07 -16.20 8.06
CA LEU A 235 -15.61 -16.37 8.21
C LEU A 235 -14.85 -15.76 7.02
N PHE A 236 -15.37 -15.97 5.81
CA PHE A 236 -14.81 -15.37 4.60
C PHE A 236 -14.95 -13.85 4.58
N LEU A 237 -16.10 -13.32 5.02
CA LEU A 237 -16.33 -11.88 5.14
C LEU A 237 -15.35 -11.24 6.14
N VAL A 238 -15.21 -11.83 7.31
CA VAL A 238 -14.28 -11.38 8.36
C VAL A 238 -12.84 -11.45 7.86
N GLY A 239 -12.44 -12.54 7.22
CA GLY A 239 -11.15 -12.67 6.58
C GLY A 239 -10.93 -11.57 5.53
N TYR A 240 -11.90 -11.35 4.66
CA TYR A 240 -11.88 -10.28 3.66
C TYR A 240 -11.65 -8.93 4.33
N PHE A 241 -12.39 -8.56 5.38
CA PHE A 241 -12.16 -7.30 6.11
C PHE A 241 -10.77 -7.21 6.74
N ILE A 242 -10.33 -8.27 7.43
CA ILE A 242 -8.99 -8.35 8.06
C ILE A 242 -7.89 -8.15 7.01
N SER A 243 -8.10 -8.65 5.80
CA SER A 243 -7.14 -8.52 4.70
C SER A 243 -6.97 -7.08 4.17
N PHE A 244 -7.88 -6.15 4.52
CA PHE A 244 -7.80 -4.74 4.12
C PHE A 244 -7.38 -3.77 5.23
N ILE A 245 -7.51 -4.14 6.51
CA ILE A 245 -6.88 -3.46 7.68
C ILE A 245 -5.41 -3.05 7.39
N PRO A 246 -4.57 -3.94 6.86
CA PRO A 246 -3.30 -3.64 6.18
C PRO A 246 -3.11 -2.26 5.59
N SER A 247 -3.98 -1.92 4.66
CA SER A 247 -3.88 -0.76 3.80
C SER A 247 -4.33 0.50 4.53
N MET A 248 -5.13 0.35 5.59
CA MET A 248 -5.56 1.42 6.51
C MET A 248 -4.46 1.80 7.50
N LEU A 249 -3.57 0.86 7.84
CA LEU A 249 -2.51 1.07 8.82
C LEU A 249 -1.21 1.62 8.22
N THR A 250 -1.11 1.76 6.90
CA THR A 250 0.09 2.26 6.21
C THR A 250 0.59 3.60 6.77
N PHE A 251 -0.31 4.52 7.12
CA PHE A 251 0.05 5.78 7.80
C PHE A 251 0.74 5.52 9.16
N VAL A 252 0.15 4.66 10.00
CA VAL A 252 0.69 4.29 11.32
C VAL A 252 2.04 3.58 11.18
N VAL A 253 2.17 2.71 10.17
CA VAL A 253 3.35 1.86 9.94
C VAL A 253 4.54 2.64 9.39
N PHE A 254 4.31 3.58 8.46
CA PHE A 254 5.40 4.29 7.78
C PHE A 254 5.76 5.63 8.42
N ILE A 255 4.80 6.31 9.07
CA ILE A 255 5.00 7.68 9.58
C ILE A 255 5.30 7.69 11.08
N LEU A 256 4.58 6.89 11.88
CA LEU A 256 4.73 6.91 13.34
C LEU A 256 6.12 6.45 13.86
N PRO A 257 6.77 5.40 13.30
CA PRO A 257 8.07 4.95 13.79
C PRO A 257 9.27 5.72 13.22
N SER A 258 9.10 6.51 12.16
CA SER A 258 10.21 7.29 11.57
C SER A 258 10.40 8.62 12.31
N LYS A 259 11.54 8.79 12.99
CA LYS A 259 11.91 10.06 13.64
C LYS A 259 11.86 11.25 12.65
N PHE A 260 12.29 11.04 11.40
CA PHE A 260 12.28 12.06 10.36
C PHE A 260 10.85 12.47 9.96
N TYR A 261 9.95 11.52 9.65
CA TYR A 261 8.58 11.85 9.27
C TYR A 261 7.76 12.37 10.45
N LYS A 262 8.02 11.90 11.68
CA LYS A 262 7.40 12.43 12.91
C LYS A 262 7.79 13.88 13.17
N GLN A 263 9.05 14.24 12.95
CA GLN A 263 9.53 15.62 13.09
C GLN A 263 8.92 16.55 12.02
N GLN A 264 8.85 16.09 10.77
CA GLN A 264 8.18 16.83 9.68
C GLN A 264 6.66 16.97 9.91
N LEU A 265 6.00 15.93 10.43
CA LEU A 265 4.58 16.00 10.81
C LEU A 265 4.36 17.03 11.92
N ARG A 266 5.21 17.04 12.96
CA ARG A 266 5.15 18.01 14.05
C ARG A 266 5.34 19.44 13.55
N GLN A 267 6.35 19.68 12.70
CA GLN A 267 6.58 21.00 12.09
C GLN A 267 5.39 21.46 11.24
N THR A 268 4.80 20.55 10.45
CA THR A 268 3.66 20.91 9.60
C THR A 268 2.40 21.19 10.43
N LEU A 269 2.16 20.41 11.50
CA LEU A 269 1.06 20.64 12.44
C LEU A 269 1.23 21.98 13.17
N THR A 270 2.42 22.30 13.67
CA THR A 270 2.68 23.59 14.32
C THR A 270 2.47 24.76 13.36
N THR A 271 2.91 24.62 12.10
CA THR A 271 2.72 25.67 11.08
C THR A 271 1.24 25.86 10.74
N TYR A 272 0.47 24.76 10.65
CA TYR A 272 -0.96 24.82 10.35
C TYR A 272 -1.78 25.37 11.53
N LEU A 273 -1.47 24.93 12.75
CA LEU A 273 -2.10 25.46 13.97
C LEU A 273 -1.82 26.95 14.15
N THR A 274 -0.59 27.40 13.89
CA THR A 274 -0.25 28.83 13.95
C THR A 274 -0.92 29.64 12.83
N GLN A 275 -1.12 29.07 11.64
CA GLN A 275 -1.89 29.70 10.57
C GLN A 275 -3.39 29.78 10.88
N ILE A 276 -3.97 28.75 11.49
CA ILE A 276 -5.36 28.75 11.96
C ILE A 276 -5.53 29.77 13.09
N GLN A 277 -4.64 29.79 14.09
CA GLN A 277 -4.67 30.76 15.17
C GLN A 277 -4.55 32.20 14.65
N ARG A 278 -3.65 32.45 13.69
CA ARG A 278 -3.54 33.76 13.04
C ARG A 278 -4.78 34.14 12.24
N ARG A 279 -5.43 33.19 11.56
CA ARG A 279 -6.69 33.44 10.85
C ARG A 279 -7.85 33.71 11.81
N PHE A 280 -7.92 33.00 12.93
CA PHE A 280 -8.91 33.26 13.98
C PHE A 280 -8.69 34.62 14.66
N GLN A 281 -7.43 35.03 14.89
CA GLN A 281 -7.09 36.38 15.40
C GLN A 281 -7.36 37.52 14.41
N PHE A 282 -7.54 37.21 13.12
CA PHE A 282 -7.90 38.20 12.09
C PHE A 282 -9.42 38.28 11.85
N ILE A 283 -10.19 37.33 12.37
CA ILE A 283 -11.65 37.23 12.22
C ILE A 283 -12.38 37.71 13.50
N MET A 284 -11.66 37.85 14.62
CA MET A 284 -12.11 38.50 15.86
C MET A 284 -11.53 39.90 15.95
#